data_AF-A0A961I6G3-F1
#
_entry.id   AF-A0A961I6G3-F1
#
_cell.length_a   1.000
_cell.length_b   1.000
_cell.length_c   1.000
_cell.angle_alpha   90.00
_cell.angle_beta   90.00
_cell.angle_gamma   90.00
#
_symmetry.space_group_name_H-M   'P 1'
#
loop_
_entity.id
_entity.type
_entity.pdbx_description
1 polymer ?
#
loop_
_entity_poly.entity_id
_entity_poly.type
_entity_poly.pdbx_seq_one_letter_code
_entity_poly.pdbx_strand_id
1 'polypeptide(L)'
;MAIVGLTLLALAPGIFLVIYFQRRDRVQREPWKVIIISFLLGALTVILAAALEIALLGDDDFGSTIPELAFSMFLIVALVEELCKLLVIQFYSARRPEFDELMDGLVYGAAAAAGFATLENVGYVLENGFLVGIIRAVLSVPMHVLTGAWIGYWIARSRFEGTPYYLTVLIGLGMAIFVHGTFNVGVMAEQKAFIVMSVVVVLILLGLVIVVARRALQLSEAQARESLVDRIARTSTLPVSMGGPMASAGEGQPVAGGHARTVLIALFYALGVVSLITGLFFGLGVGYLFYNNEIGDPFNLESVIMYFLVALPLAGAVFFPLLGHMLRRLFFED
;
A
#
# COMPACT_ATOMS: atom_id res chain seq x y z
N MET A 1 0.16 -10.98 -35.90
CA MET A 1 0.80 -11.75 -34.81
C MET A 1 1.45 -10.86 -33.75
N ALA A 2 2.24 -9.83 -34.12
CA ALA A 2 2.89 -8.94 -33.15
C ALA A 2 1.91 -8.18 -32.23
N ILE A 3 0.86 -7.56 -32.80
CA ILE A 3 -0.13 -6.78 -32.02
C ILE A 3 -0.86 -7.67 -31.01
N VAL A 4 -1.32 -8.85 -31.43
CA VAL A 4 -2.00 -9.82 -30.54
C VAL A 4 -1.08 -10.24 -29.38
N GLY A 5 0.21 -10.50 -29.65
CA GLY A 5 1.18 -10.84 -28.62
C GLY A 5 1.42 -9.73 -27.61
N LEU A 6 1.51 -8.47 -28.08
CA LEU A 6 1.68 -7.29 -27.23
C LEU A 6 0.44 -7.03 -26.37
N THR A 7 -0.76 -7.14 -26.95
CA THR A 7 -2.01 -6.99 -26.20
C THR A 7 -2.14 -8.06 -25.12
N LEU A 8 -1.83 -9.32 -25.43
CA LEU A 8 -1.86 -10.39 -24.43
C LEU A 8 -0.83 -10.16 -23.31
N LEU A 9 0.39 -9.75 -23.65
CA LEU A 9 1.43 -9.42 -22.68
C LEU A 9 1.02 -8.27 -21.76
N ALA A 10 0.30 -7.28 -22.30
CA ALA A 10 -0.17 -6.15 -21.52
C ALA A 10 -1.29 -6.52 -20.53
N LEU A 11 -2.24 -7.36 -20.97
CA LEU A 11 -3.43 -7.75 -20.19
C LEU A 11 -3.17 -8.88 -19.18
N ALA A 12 -2.36 -9.86 -19.56
CA ALA A 12 -2.15 -11.08 -18.78
C ALA A 12 -1.69 -10.87 -17.33
N PRO A 13 -0.71 -10.01 -17.01
CA PRO A 13 -0.22 -9.90 -15.64
C PRO A 13 -1.28 -9.35 -14.67
N GLY A 14 -2.05 -8.35 -15.09
CA GLY A 14 -3.12 -7.79 -14.26
C GLY A 14 -4.22 -8.80 -14.00
N ILE A 15 -4.70 -9.49 -15.05
CA ILE A 15 -5.72 -10.55 -14.91
C ILE A 15 -5.21 -11.69 -14.01
N PHE A 16 -3.97 -12.13 -14.21
CA PHE A 16 -3.35 -13.16 -13.39
C PHE A 16 -3.33 -12.78 -11.91
N LEU A 17 -2.94 -11.55 -11.58
CA LEU A 17 -2.86 -11.09 -10.20
C LEU A 17 -4.24 -10.95 -9.55
N VAL A 18 -5.27 -10.51 -10.28
CA VAL A 18 -6.65 -10.52 -9.78
C VAL A 18 -7.08 -11.93 -9.43
N ILE A 19 -6.85 -12.90 -10.32
CA ILE A 19 -7.17 -14.30 -10.07
C ILE A 19 -6.37 -14.83 -8.86
N TYR A 20 -5.11 -14.42 -8.72
CA TYR A 20 -4.27 -14.78 -7.58
C TYR A 20 -4.88 -14.28 -6.26
N PHE A 21 -5.21 -12.99 -6.14
CA PHE A 21 -5.81 -12.44 -4.93
C PHE A 21 -7.17 -13.06 -4.63
N GLN A 22 -8.03 -13.22 -5.63
CA GLN A 22 -9.35 -13.85 -5.47
C GLN A 22 -9.24 -15.29 -4.96
N ARG A 23 -8.22 -16.05 -5.37
CA ARG A 23 -7.99 -17.41 -4.89
C ARG A 23 -7.37 -17.48 -3.49
N ARG A 24 -6.80 -16.38 -3.00
CA ARG A 24 -6.21 -16.29 -1.65
C ARG A 24 -7.24 -16.07 -0.58
N ASP A 25 -8.35 -15.45 -0.93
CA ASP A 25 -9.55 -15.51 -0.13
C ASP A 25 -10.16 -16.93 -0.22
N ARG A 26 -10.09 -17.62 0.92
CA ARG A 26 -10.46 -19.05 1.04
C ARG A 26 -11.71 -19.24 1.88
N VAL A 27 -12.12 -18.24 2.64
CA VAL A 27 -13.20 -18.35 3.63
C VAL A 27 -14.50 -17.89 2.99
N GLN A 28 -14.53 -16.67 2.48
CA GLN A 28 -15.73 -16.04 1.92
C GLN A 28 -15.42 -15.46 0.55
N ARG A 29 -15.25 -16.34 -0.45
CA ARG A 29 -14.84 -15.91 -1.80
C ARG A 29 -15.70 -14.79 -2.36
N GLU A 30 -15.05 -13.66 -2.61
CA GLU A 30 -15.72 -12.49 -3.18
C GLU A 30 -16.33 -12.75 -4.57
N PRO A 31 -17.52 -12.21 -4.85
CA PRO A 31 -18.20 -12.40 -6.12
C PRO A 31 -17.46 -11.70 -7.26
N TRP A 32 -17.26 -12.44 -8.35
CA TRP A 32 -16.58 -11.93 -9.55
C TRP A 32 -17.19 -10.62 -10.09
N LYS A 33 -18.49 -10.39 -9.89
CA LYS A 33 -19.14 -9.16 -10.35
C LYS A 33 -18.49 -7.92 -9.74
N VAL A 34 -18.24 -7.90 -8.43
CA VAL A 34 -17.65 -6.74 -7.77
C VAL A 34 -16.19 -6.59 -8.19
N ILE A 35 -15.44 -7.70 -8.21
CA ILE A 35 -14.03 -7.74 -8.65
C ILE A 35 -13.86 -7.18 -10.06
N ILE A 36 -14.66 -7.65 -11.03
CA ILE A 36 -14.61 -7.22 -12.43
C ILE A 36 -14.94 -5.73 -12.53
N ILE A 37 -15.97 -5.24 -11.84
CA ILE A 37 -16.32 -3.82 -11.90
C ILE A 37 -15.23 -2.97 -11.24
N SER A 38 -14.66 -3.38 -10.10
CA SER A 38 -13.52 -2.68 -9.48
C SER A 38 -12.33 -2.62 -10.44
N PHE A 39 -12.03 -3.71 -11.14
CA PHE A 39 -11.00 -3.74 -12.18
C PHE A 39 -11.31 -2.78 -13.33
N LEU A 40 -12.52 -2.80 -13.88
CA LEU A 40 -12.90 -1.91 -14.99
C LEU A 40 -12.90 -0.43 -14.59
N LEU A 41 -13.36 -0.11 -13.37
CA LEU A 41 -13.30 1.25 -12.84
C LEU A 41 -11.86 1.69 -12.59
N GLY A 42 -11.00 0.81 -12.08
CA GLY A 42 -9.57 1.09 -11.93
C GLY A 42 -8.86 1.32 -13.26
N ALA A 43 -9.20 0.55 -14.29
CA ALA A 43 -8.72 0.80 -15.64
C ALA A 43 -9.18 2.18 -16.15
N LEU A 44 -10.45 2.54 -15.92
CA LEU A 44 -10.98 3.85 -16.32
C LEU A 44 -10.27 5.02 -15.63
N THR A 45 -9.86 4.87 -14.36
CA THR A 45 -9.19 5.96 -13.64
C THR A 45 -7.78 6.25 -14.11
N VAL A 46 -7.16 5.41 -14.95
CA VAL A 46 -5.90 5.75 -15.66
C VAL A 46 -6.09 6.96 -16.56
N ILE A 47 -7.23 7.04 -17.26
CA ILE A 47 -7.51 8.16 -18.15
C ILE A 47 -7.62 9.46 -17.34
N LEU A 48 -8.24 9.39 -16.17
CA LEU A 48 -8.32 10.51 -15.24
C LEU A 48 -6.94 10.89 -14.69
N ALA A 49 -6.13 9.91 -14.29
CA ALA A 49 -4.78 10.14 -13.79
C ALA A 49 -3.91 10.83 -14.86
N ALA A 50 -3.88 10.29 -16.08
CA ALA A 50 -3.16 10.89 -17.20
C ALA A 50 -3.61 12.34 -17.49
N ALA A 51 -4.92 12.62 -17.47
CA ALA A 51 -5.42 13.98 -17.68
C ALA A 51 -4.98 14.95 -16.57
N LEU A 52 -4.97 14.49 -15.31
CA LEU A 52 -4.51 15.29 -14.18
C LEU A 52 -3.00 15.50 -14.20
N GLU A 53 -2.23 14.47 -14.53
CA GLU A 53 -0.77 14.54 -14.67
C GLU A 53 -0.37 15.52 -15.78
N ILE A 54 -1.00 15.44 -16.95
CA ILE A 54 -0.79 16.41 -18.05
C ILE A 54 -1.12 17.84 -17.59
N ALA A 55 -2.21 18.03 -16.85
CA ALA A 55 -2.60 19.35 -16.37
C ALA A 55 -1.65 19.91 -15.28
N LEU A 56 -1.01 19.04 -14.50
CA LEU A 56 -0.12 19.42 -13.40
C LEU A 56 1.34 19.61 -13.86
N LEU A 57 1.79 18.84 -14.84
CA LEU A 57 3.15 18.92 -15.40
C LEU A 57 3.24 19.90 -16.58
N GLY A 58 2.16 20.11 -17.33
CA GLY A 58 2.19 20.96 -18.51
C GLY A 58 3.12 20.42 -19.60
N ASP A 59 3.89 21.32 -20.22
CA ASP A 59 4.93 20.98 -21.22
C ASP A 59 6.30 20.68 -20.57
N ASP A 60 6.42 20.80 -19.23
CA ASP A 60 7.68 20.59 -18.53
C ASP A 60 8.01 19.09 -18.46
N ASP A 61 9.30 18.78 -18.64
CA ASP A 61 9.83 17.44 -18.40
C ASP A 61 9.78 17.13 -16.90
N PHE A 62 9.92 15.87 -16.50
CA PHE A 62 9.78 15.42 -15.10
C PHE A 62 10.79 16.04 -14.11
N GLY A 63 11.67 16.93 -14.57
CA GLY A 63 12.77 17.51 -13.82
C GLY A 63 14.11 17.09 -14.41
N SER A 64 15.08 18.00 -14.38
CA SER A 64 16.43 17.75 -14.91
C SER A 64 17.40 17.21 -13.86
N THR A 65 17.04 17.37 -12.58
CA THR A 65 17.82 16.89 -11.44
C THR A 65 17.09 15.78 -10.68
N ILE A 66 17.81 14.96 -9.93
CA ILE A 66 17.21 13.88 -9.12
C ILE A 66 16.17 14.42 -8.10
N PRO A 67 16.39 15.55 -7.40
CA PRO A 67 15.38 16.12 -6.52
C PRO A 67 14.10 16.57 -7.26
N GLU A 68 14.23 17.18 -8.44
CA GLU A 68 13.07 17.57 -9.26
C GLU A 68 12.31 16.34 -9.76
N LEU A 69 13.04 15.35 -10.26
CA LEU A 69 12.47 14.05 -10.65
C LEU A 69 11.72 13.41 -9.48
N ALA A 70 12.33 13.36 -8.30
CA ALA A 70 11.70 12.82 -7.11
C ALA A 70 10.43 13.60 -6.72
N PHE A 71 10.45 14.92 -6.82
CA PHE A 71 9.26 15.73 -6.56
C PHE A 71 8.12 15.34 -7.52
N SER A 72 8.39 15.30 -8.83
CA SER A 72 7.40 14.93 -9.85
C SER A 72 6.87 13.51 -9.66
N MET A 73 7.77 12.54 -9.41
CA MET A 73 7.39 11.14 -9.26
C MET A 73 6.57 10.87 -8.00
N PHE A 74 6.84 11.55 -6.88
CA PHE A 74 6.10 11.34 -5.63
C PHE A 74 4.83 12.18 -5.53
N LEU A 75 4.93 13.49 -5.77
CA LEU A 75 3.84 14.43 -5.47
C LEU A 75 2.90 14.69 -6.64
N ILE A 76 3.31 14.32 -7.86
CA ILE A 76 2.44 14.44 -9.03
C ILE A 76 2.01 13.04 -9.45
N VAL A 77 2.90 12.22 -10.02
CA VAL A 77 2.55 10.92 -10.60
C VAL A 77 2.00 9.96 -9.54
N ALA A 78 2.82 9.57 -8.55
CA ALA A 78 2.39 8.57 -7.57
C ALA A 78 1.19 9.05 -6.73
N LEU A 79 1.16 10.32 -6.34
CA LEU A 79 0.02 10.89 -5.60
C LEU A 79 -1.28 10.80 -6.41
N VAL A 80 -1.28 11.26 -7.66
CA VAL A 80 -2.47 11.29 -8.51
C VAL A 80 -2.97 9.89 -8.79
N GLU A 81 -2.08 8.97 -9.15
CA GLU A 81 -2.48 7.61 -9.46
C GLU A 81 -3.02 6.85 -8.25
N GLU A 82 -2.35 6.94 -7.09
CA GLU A 82 -2.79 6.25 -5.89
C GLU A 82 -4.10 6.83 -5.35
N LEU A 83 -4.32 8.15 -5.50
CA LEU A 83 -5.63 8.77 -5.23
C LEU A 83 -6.70 8.24 -6.20
N CYS A 84 -6.39 8.12 -7.49
CA CYS A 84 -7.30 7.57 -8.49
C CYS A 84 -7.71 6.12 -8.17
N LYS A 85 -6.78 5.28 -7.71
CA LYS A 85 -7.06 3.92 -7.23
C LYS A 85 -7.91 3.96 -5.96
N LEU A 86 -7.55 4.82 -5.00
CA LEU A 86 -8.31 5.05 -3.76
C LEU A 86 -9.77 5.44 -4.05
N LEU A 87 -10.04 6.26 -5.06
CA LEU A 87 -11.40 6.65 -5.43
C LEU A 87 -12.28 5.43 -5.75
N VAL A 88 -11.75 4.47 -6.51
CA VAL A 88 -12.48 3.24 -6.83
C VAL A 88 -12.71 2.41 -5.57
N ILE A 89 -11.67 2.23 -4.76
CA ILE A 89 -11.74 1.38 -3.57
C ILE A 89 -12.73 1.97 -2.56
N GLN A 90 -12.58 3.25 -2.22
CA GLN A 90 -13.38 3.93 -1.20
C GLN A 90 -14.82 4.17 -1.66
N PHE A 91 -15.03 4.58 -2.92
CA PHE A 91 -16.35 5.02 -3.36
C PHE A 91 -17.19 3.94 -4.04
N TYR A 92 -16.55 2.88 -4.55
CA TYR A 92 -17.25 1.74 -5.14
C TYR A 92 -17.14 0.48 -4.27
N SER A 93 -15.93 -0.09 -4.12
CA SER A 93 -15.76 -1.43 -3.53
C SER A 93 -16.14 -1.47 -2.05
N ALA A 94 -15.66 -0.51 -1.25
CA ALA A 94 -15.88 -0.44 0.19
C ALA A 94 -17.34 -0.13 0.57
N ARG A 95 -18.22 0.21 -0.39
CA ARG A 95 -19.65 0.42 -0.19
C ARG A 95 -20.51 -0.79 -0.56
N ARG A 96 -19.87 -1.86 -1.03
CA ARG A 96 -20.58 -3.09 -1.37
C ARG A 96 -20.96 -3.82 -0.10
N PRO A 97 -22.16 -4.43 -0.04
CA PRO A 97 -22.54 -5.27 1.08
C PRO A 97 -21.60 -6.47 1.21
N GLU A 98 -21.01 -6.92 0.11
CA GLU A 98 -20.02 -8.01 0.09
C GLU A 98 -18.68 -7.61 0.73
N PHE A 99 -18.40 -6.32 0.90
CA PHE A 99 -17.26 -5.88 1.71
C PHE A 99 -17.61 -6.06 3.20
N ASP A 100 -17.29 -7.23 3.75
CA ASP A 100 -17.67 -7.67 5.09
C ASP A 100 -16.51 -8.23 5.94
N GLU A 101 -15.31 -8.39 5.36
CA GLU A 101 -14.10 -8.79 6.06
C GLU A 101 -12.83 -8.04 5.61
N LEU A 102 -11.73 -8.21 6.36
CA LEU A 102 -10.46 -7.53 6.08
C LEU A 102 -9.81 -7.99 4.77
N MET A 103 -10.03 -9.25 4.39
CA MET A 103 -9.46 -9.83 3.17
C MET A 103 -10.06 -9.19 1.92
N ASP A 104 -11.33 -8.79 1.95
CA ASP A 104 -12.02 -8.12 0.84
C ASP A 104 -11.34 -6.80 0.48
N GLY A 105 -10.85 -6.07 1.48
CA GLY A 105 -10.03 -4.89 1.28
C GLY A 105 -8.82 -5.17 0.38
N LEU A 106 -8.09 -6.25 0.67
CA LEU A 106 -6.94 -6.68 -0.14
C LEU A 106 -7.37 -7.10 -1.55
N VAL A 107 -8.44 -7.90 -1.67
CA VAL A 107 -8.92 -8.43 -2.96
C VAL A 107 -9.43 -7.31 -3.85
N TYR A 108 -10.28 -6.42 -3.34
CA TYR A 108 -10.84 -5.31 -4.11
C TYR A 108 -9.84 -4.20 -4.38
N GLY A 109 -8.93 -3.93 -3.43
CA GLY A 109 -7.80 -3.03 -3.64
C GLY A 109 -6.89 -3.51 -4.75
N ALA A 110 -6.50 -4.80 -4.71
CA ALA A 110 -5.74 -5.44 -5.77
C ALA A 110 -6.47 -5.40 -7.11
N ALA A 111 -7.79 -5.63 -7.13
CA ALA A 111 -8.58 -5.60 -8.36
C ALA A 111 -8.61 -4.22 -9.03
N ALA A 112 -8.86 -3.16 -8.25
CA ALA A 112 -8.85 -1.80 -8.76
C ALA A 112 -7.47 -1.41 -9.32
N ALA A 113 -6.40 -1.67 -8.57
CA ALA A 113 -5.06 -1.32 -9.03
C ALA A 113 -4.55 -2.23 -10.16
N ALA A 114 -4.99 -3.50 -10.24
CA ALA A 114 -4.70 -4.36 -11.39
C ALA A 114 -5.35 -3.82 -12.67
N GLY A 115 -6.57 -3.32 -12.58
CA GLY A 115 -7.25 -2.66 -13.69
C GLY A 115 -6.48 -1.44 -14.18
N PHE A 116 -6.09 -0.58 -13.23
CA PHE A 116 -5.27 0.59 -13.49
C PHE A 116 -3.97 0.20 -14.21
N ALA A 117 -3.18 -0.67 -13.58
CA ALA A 117 -1.90 -1.12 -14.11
C ALA A 117 -2.02 -1.80 -15.47
N THR A 118 -3.14 -2.49 -15.73
CA THR A 118 -3.38 -3.16 -17.00
C THR A 118 -3.52 -2.15 -18.14
N LEU A 119 -4.37 -1.13 -17.98
CA LEU A 119 -4.57 -0.15 -19.05
C LEU A 119 -3.32 0.71 -19.26
N GLU A 120 -2.65 1.11 -18.19
CA GLU A 120 -1.37 1.80 -18.28
C GLU A 120 -0.32 0.95 -19.00
N ASN A 121 -0.20 -0.32 -18.63
CA ASN A 121 0.73 -1.25 -19.27
C ASN A 121 0.44 -1.41 -20.77
N VAL A 122 -0.83 -1.39 -21.20
CA VAL A 122 -1.17 -1.38 -22.64
C VAL A 122 -0.54 -0.18 -23.33
N GLY A 123 -0.64 1.03 -22.77
CA GLY A 123 -0.01 2.23 -23.32
C GLY A 123 1.50 2.06 -23.49
N TYR A 124 2.19 1.69 -22.41
CA TYR A 124 3.64 1.49 -22.43
C TYR A 124 4.10 0.40 -23.41
N VAL A 125 3.40 -0.74 -23.49
CA VAL A 125 3.77 -1.84 -24.38
C VAL A 125 3.55 -1.46 -25.85
N LEU A 126 2.49 -0.71 -26.16
CA LEU A 126 2.23 -0.25 -27.53
C LEU A 126 3.26 0.78 -27.99
N GLU A 127 3.72 1.64 -27.09
CA GLU A 127 4.72 2.67 -27.39
C GLU A 127 6.15 2.09 -27.46
N ASN A 128 6.52 1.24 -26.49
CA ASN A 128 7.92 0.85 -26.28
C ASN A 128 8.23 -0.62 -26.65
N GLY A 129 7.20 -1.39 -27.01
CA GLY A 129 7.34 -2.76 -27.52
C GLY A 129 7.46 -3.86 -26.45
N PHE A 130 7.85 -5.05 -26.93
CA PHE A 130 7.70 -6.30 -26.19
C PHE A 130 8.57 -6.41 -24.93
N LEU A 131 9.83 -5.97 -25.00
CA LEU A 131 10.76 -6.09 -23.86
C LEU A 131 10.29 -5.25 -22.66
N VAL A 132 9.82 -4.03 -22.91
CA VAL A 132 9.23 -3.18 -21.87
C VAL A 132 8.00 -3.85 -21.27
N GLY A 133 7.16 -4.49 -22.08
CA GLY A 133 6.03 -5.28 -21.58
C GLY A 133 6.42 -6.40 -20.62
N ILE A 134 7.51 -7.13 -20.88
CA ILE A 134 8.00 -8.17 -19.97
C ILE A 134 8.47 -7.56 -18.65
N ILE A 135 9.27 -6.51 -18.71
CA ILE A 135 9.82 -5.85 -17.51
C ILE A 135 8.67 -5.33 -16.64
N ARG A 136 7.71 -4.65 -17.25
CA ARG A 136 6.53 -4.11 -16.55
C ARG A 136 5.64 -5.21 -15.98
N ALA A 137 5.46 -6.33 -16.68
CA ALA A 137 4.68 -7.45 -16.19
C ALA A 137 5.22 -8.05 -14.88
N VAL A 138 6.54 -7.97 -14.65
CA VAL A 138 7.22 -8.53 -13.47
C VAL A 138 7.47 -7.47 -12.38
N LEU A 139 7.63 -6.20 -12.75
CA LEU A 139 7.98 -5.13 -11.83
C LEU A 139 6.83 -4.16 -11.58
N SER A 140 6.45 -3.38 -12.60
CA SER A 140 5.45 -2.32 -12.47
C SER A 140 4.08 -2.88 -12.08
N VAL A 141 3.54 -3.83 -12.85
CA VAL A 141 2.18 -4.34 -12.62
C VAL A 141 2.02 -4.95 -11.22
N PRO A 142 2.95 -5.80 -10.72
CA PRO A 142 2.91 -6.23 -9.33
C PRO A 142 3.01 -5.10 -8.31
N MET A 143 3.83 -4.07 -8.55
CA MET A 143 3.93 -2.90 -7.67
C MET A 143 2.57 -2.21 -7.51
N HIS A 144 1.89 -1.85 -8.61
CA HIS A 144 0.56 -1.22 -8.53
C HIS A 144 -0.45 -2.11 -7.79
N VAL A 145 -0.47 -3.42 -8.08
CA VAL A 145 -1.40 -4.34 -7.41
C VAL A 145 -1.14 -4.38 -5.90
N LEU A 146 0.12 -4.38 -5.49
CA LEU A 146 0.50 -4.37 -4.07
C LEU A 146 0.12 -3.05 -3.38
N THR A 147 0.32 -1.90 -4.04
CA THR A 147 -0.10 -0.60 -3.47
C THR A 147 -1.62 -0.51 -3.33
N GLY A 148 -2.37 -0.97 -4.33
CA GLY A 148 -3.83 -1.06 -4.26
C GLY A 148 -4.33 -1.99 -3.15
N ALA A 149 -3.74 -3.19 -3.05
CA ALA A 149 -4.07 -4.15 -1.98
C ALA A 149 -3.79 -3.55 -0.59
N TRP A 150 -2.68 -2.83 -0.45
CA TRP A 150 -2.32 -2.14 0.79
C TRP A 150 -3.32 -1.05 1.16
N ILE A 151 -3.69 -0.18 0.21
CA ILE A 151 -4.73 0.85 0.43
C ILE A 151 -6.04 0.20 0.86
N GLY A 152 -6.48 -0.83 0.14
CA GLY A 152 -7.74 -1.52 0.44
C GLY A 152 -7.75 -2.23 1.80
N TYR A 153 -6.62 -2.81 2.21
CA TYR A 153 -6.48 -3.36 3.56
C TYR A 153 -6.70 -2.31 4.64
N TRP A 154 -6.09 -1.13 4.52
CA TRP A 154 -6.25 -0.06 5.51
C TRP A 154 -7.67 0.49 5.54
N ILE A 155 -8.35 0.59 4.39
CA ILE A 155 -9.78 0.91 4.34
C ILE A 155 -10.59 -0.12 5.13
N ALA A 156 -10.33 -1.42 4.93
CA ALA A 156 -11.02 -2.46 5.67
C ALA A 156 -10.76 -2.35 7.19
N ARG A 157 -9.53 -2.04 7.61
CA ARG A 157 -9.21 -1.80 9.02
C ARG A 157 -9.99 -0.63 9.62
N SER A 158 -10.23 0.43 8.85
CA SER A 158 -11.05 1.55 9.35
C SER A 158 -12.49 1.14 9.64
N ARG A 159 -13.02 0.21 8.84
CA ARG A 159 -14.40 -0.26 8.94
C ARG A 159 -14.58 -1.33 10.01
N PHE A 160 -13.66 -2.28 10.09
CA PHE A 160 -13.84 -3.49 10.92
C PHE A 160 -13.05 -3.50 12.22
N GLU A 161 -11.97 -2.72 12.31
CA GLU A 161 -11.14 -2.65 13.53
C GLU A 161 -11.24 -1.30 14.24
N GLY A 162 -12.12 -0.40 13.79
CA GLY A 162 -12.26 0.95 14.36
C GLY A 162 -11.00 1.81 14.22
N THR A 163 -10.10 1.47 13.28
CA THR A 163 -8.92 2.28 13.02
C THR A 163 -9.36 3.66 12.51
N PRO A 164 -8.89 4.77 13.11
CA PRO A 164 -9.28 6.09 12.65
C PRO A 164 -9.03 6.29 11.15
N TYR A 165 -10.00 6.87 10.45
CA TYR A 165 -9.92 7.04 9.00
C TYR A 165 -8.69 7.87 8.56
N TYR A 166 -8.28 8.86 9.34
CA TYR A 166 -7.06 9.63 9.03
C TYR A 166 -5.79 8.77 9.06
N LEU A 167 -5.72 7.74 9.91
CA LEU A 167 -4.60 6.78 9.90
C LEU A 167 -4.63 5.87 8.68
N THR A 168 -5.82 5.53 8.22
CA THR A 168 -6.02 4.76 6.99
C THR A 168 -5.51 5.53 5.78
N VAL A 169 -5.81 6.82 5.70
CA VAL A 169 -5.25 7.69 4.66
C VAL A 169 -3.74 7.85 4.86
N LEU A 170 -3.27 8.20 6.05
CA LEU A 170 -1.84 8.45 6.29
C LEU A 170 -0.96 7.22 6.00
N ILE A 171 -1.36 6.03 6.45
CA ILE A 171 -0.54 4.82 6.35
C ILE A 171 -0.85 4.04 5.06
N GLY A 172 -2.13 3.93 4.68
CA GLY A 172 -2.55 3.26 3.45
C GLY A 172 -2.07 4.02 2.22
N LEU A 173 -2.54 5.25 2.06
CA LEU A 173 -2.20 6.07 0.90
C LEU A 173 -0.74 6.56 0.97
N GLY A 174 -0.26 7.01 2.14
CA GLY A 174 1.11 7.51 2.27
C GLY A 174 2.19 6.46 1.95
N MET A 175 2.00 5.21 2.40
CA MET A 175 2.93 4.13 2.03
C MET A 175 2.83 3.77 0.56
N ALA A 176 1.62 3.74 -0.02
CA ALA A 176 1.44 3.49 -1.45
C ALA A 176 2.16 4.53 -2.31
N ILE A 177 2.00 5.82 -2.00
CA ILE A 177 2.71 6.91 -2.66
C ILE A 177 4.22 6.77 -2.48
N PHE A 178 4.67 6.41 -1.28
CA PHE A 178 6.10 6.25 -1.02
C PHE A 178 6.70 5.14 -1.89
N VAL A 179 6.11 3.94 -1.88
CA VAL A 179 6.61 2.80 -2.67
C VAL A 179 6.56 3.10 -4.15
N HIS A 180 5.45 3.65 -4.63
CA HIS A 180 5.25 3.95 -6.04
C HIS A 180 6.18 5.08 -6.52
N GLY A 181 6.28 6.19 -5.78
CA GLY A 181 7.20 7.28 -6.08
C GLY A 181 8.66 6.81 -6.10
N THR A 182 9.08 6.03 -5.09
CA THR A 182 10.42 5.40 -5.07
C THR A 182 10.64 4.51 -6.29
N PHE A 183 9.64 3.71 -6.66
CA PHE A 183 9.70 2.84 -7.82
C PHE A 183 9.91 3.65 -9.11
N ASN A 184 9.12 4.72 -9.31
CA ASN A 184 9.18 5.56 -10.50
C ASN A 184 10.49 6.34 -10.60
N VAL A 185 10.96 6.95 -9.52
CA VAL A 185 12.31 7.57 -9.49
C VAL A 185 13.35 6.55 -9.92
N GLY A 186 13.25 5.31 -9.40
CA GLY A 186 14.26 4.32 -9.68
C GLY A 186 14.30 3.84 -11.13
N VAL A 187 13.14 3.77 -11.79
CA VAL A 187 13.03 3.42 -13.21
C VAL A 187 13.42 4.61 -14.10
N MET A 188 13.07 5.84 -13.73
CA MET A 188 13.31 7.04 -14.54
C MET A 188 14.72 7.65 -14.39
N ALA A 189 15.40 7.42 -13.27
CA ALA A 189 16.73 7.99 -13.03
C ALA A 189 17.85 7.35 -13.87
N GLU A 190 17.57 6.25 -14.59
CA GLU A 190 18.51 5.48 -15.42
C GLU A 190 19.80 5.02 -14.71
N GLN A 191 19.77 4.97 -13.38
CA GLN A 191 20.91 4.62 -12.53
C GLN A 191 20.70 3.27 -11.84
N LYS A 192 21.71 2.41 -11.87
CA LYS A 192 21.62 1.04 -11.32
C LYS A 192 21.22 1.01 -9.84
N ALA A 193 21.78 1.91 -9.01
CA ALA A 193 21.47 1.97 -7.59
C ALA A 193 19.98 2.27 -7.33
N PHE A 194 19.42 3.17 -8.13
CA PHE A 194 18.03 3.61 -8.09
C PHE A 194 17.07 2.49 -8.55
N ILE A 195 17.43 1.71 -9.57
CA ILE A 195 16.67 0.51 -9.97
C ILE A 195 16.65 -0.55 -8.87
N VAL A 196 17.80 -0.80 -8.21
CA VAL A 196 17.86 -1.75 -7.08
C VAL A 196 16.94 -1.31 -5.95
N MET A 197 16.89 -0.01 -5.64
CA MET A 197 15.97 0.55 -4.66
C MET A 197 14.51 0.28 -5.03
N SER A 198 14.10 0.46 -6.30
CA SER A 198 12.74 0.13 -6.78
C SER A 198 12.37 -1.32 -6.52
N VAL A 199 13.28 -2.26 -6.80
CA VAL A 199 13.02 -3.69 -6.56
C VAL A 199 12.90 -3.98 -5.07
N VAL A 200 13.82 -3.43 -4.25
CA VAL A 200 13.82 -3.64 -2.80
C VAL A 200 12.53 -3.13 -2.16
N VAL A 201 12.07 -1.93 -2.52
CA VAL A 201 10.86 -1.35 -1.92
C VAL A 201 9.60 -2.15 -2.28
N VAL A 202 9.52 -2.68 -3.50
CA VAL A 202 8.42 -3.56 -3.94
C VAL A 202 8.46 -4.89 -3.20
N LEU A 203 9.65 -5.48 -2.97
CA LEU A 203 9.79 -6.73 -2.21
C LEU A 203 9.42 -6.54 -0.73
N ILE A 204 9.77 -5.40 -0.14
CA ILE A 204 9.34 -5.04 1.22
C ILE A 204 7.81 -4.95 1.28
N LEU A 205 7.18 -4.22 0.35
CA LEU A 205 5.72 -4.11 0.30
C LEU A 205 5.07 -5.47 0.08
N LEU A 206 5.62 -6.33 -0.78
CA LEU A 206 5.15 -7.70 -0.97
C LEU A 206 5.18 -8.48 0.35
N GLY A 207 6.28 -8.42 1.09
CA GLY A 207 6.41 -9.06 2.40
C GLY A 207 5.34 -8.55 3.39
N LEU A 208 5.13 -7.23 3.44
CA LEU A 208 4.10 -6.62 4.29
C LEU A 208 2.69 -7.05 3.88
N VAL A 209 2.36 -7.03 2.59
CA VAL A 209 1.06 -7.49 2.05
C VAL A 209 0.82 -8.96 2.39
N ILE A 210 1.84 -9.82 2.29
CA ILE A 210 1.73 -11.23 2.70
C ILE A 210 1.42 -11.35 4.20
N VAL A 211 2.09 -10.56 5.05
CA VAL A 211 1.84 -10.57 6.50
C VAL A 211 0.42 -10.13 6.83
N VAL A 212 -0.05 -9.02 6.26
CA VAL A 212 -1.40 -8.52 6.54
C VAL A 212 -2.48 -9.40 5.93
N ALA A 213 -2.24 -10.02 4.76
CA ALA A 213 -3.16 -10.97 4.16
C ALA A 213 -3.31 -12.26 4.99
N ARG A 214 -2.20 -12.76 5.57
CA ARG A 214 -2.28 -13.90 6.50
C ARG A 214 -3.09 -13.55 7.74
N ARG A 215 -2.89 -12.35 8.30
CA ARG A 215 -3.65 -11.86 9.44
C ARG A 215 -5.13 -11.70 9.10
N ALA A 216 -5.44 -11.08 7.97
CA ALA A 216 -6.82 -10.90 7.49
C ALA A 216 -7.52 -12.25 7.35
N LEU A 217 -6.88 -13.22 6.69
CA LEU A 217 -7.43 -14.56 6.52
C LEU A 217 -7.68 -15.29 7.85
N GLN A 218 -6.76 -15.17 8.82
CA GLN A 218 -6.96 -15.76 10.15
C GLN A 218 -8.18 -15.16 10.88
N LEU A 219 -8.42 -13.87 10.72
CA LEU A 219 -9.58 -13.19 11.30
C LEU A 219 -10.87 -13.60 10.60
N SER A 220 -10.86 -13.71 9.26
CA SER A 220 -11.97 -14.27 8.48
C SER A 220 -12.32 -15.69 8.93
N GLU A 221 -11.31 -16.57 9.11
CA GLU A 221 -11.51 -17.93 9.61
C GLU A 221 -12.12 -17.96 11.01
N ALA A 222 -11.69 -17.06 11.91
CA ALA A 222 -12.25 -16.95 13.26
C ALA A 222 -13.71 -16.50 13.24
N GLN A 223 -14.03 -15.46 12.47
CA GLN A 223 -15.40 -14.95 12.28
C GLN A 223 -16.32 -16.02 11.69
N ALA A 224 -15.86 -16.78 10.69
CA ALA A 224 -16.62 -17.88 10.12
C ALA A 224 -16.92 -18.99 11.15
N ARG A 225 -15.94 -19.34 12.01
CA ARG A 225 -16.13 -20.34 13.08
C ARG A 225 -17.14 -19.88 14.13
N GLU A 226 -17.06 -18.64 14.58
CA GLU A 226 -18.01 -18.07 15.53
C GLU A 226 -19.44 -18.08 14.98
N SER A 227 -19.60 -17.66 13.72
CA SER A 227 -20.91 -17.69 13.04
C SER A 227 -21.51 -19.10 12.94
N LEU A 228 -20.67 -20.13 12.81
CA LEU A 228 -21.09 -21.53 12.78
C LEU A 228 -21.53 -22.03 14.16
N VAL A 229 -20.76 -21.71 15.21
CA VAL A 229 -21.10 -22.04 16.60
C VAL A 229 -22.45 -21.44 16.97
N ASP A 230 -22.68 -20.17 16.64
CA ASP A 230 -23.96 -19.50 16.90
C ASP A 230 -25.13 -20.14 16.14
N ARG A 231 -24.90 -20.63 14.92
CA ARG A 231 -25.94 -21.34 14.15
C ARG A 231 -26.27 -22.68 14.78
N ILE A 232 -25.26 -23.42 15.25
CA ILE A 232 -25.45 -24.70 15.96
C ILE A 232 -26.20 -24.47 17.28
N ALA A 233 -25.79 -23.47 18.07
CA ALA A 233 -26.46 -23.12 19.32
C ALA A 233 -27.94 -22.84 19.08
N ARG A 234 -28.28 -21.99 18.10
CA ARG A 234 -29.67 -21.66 17.72
C ARG A 234 -30.48 -22.85 17.19
N THR A 235 -29.83 -23.82 16.54
CA THR A 235 -30.50 -25.02 16.00
C THR A 235 -30.70 -26.08 17.09
N SER A 236 -29.77 -26.17 18.05
CA SER A 236 -29.85 -27.07 19.21
C SER A 236 -30.89 -26.64 20.25
N THR A 237 -31.30 -25.36 20.25
CA THR A 237 -32.39 -24.82 21.09
C THR A 237 -33.79 -24.96 20.48
N LEU A 238 -34.08 -26.06 19.76
CA LEU A 238 -35.47 -26.52 19.62
C LEU A 238 -36.04 -26.72 21.03
N PRO A 239 -37.29 -26.32 21.33
CA PRO A 239 -37.75 -26.13 22.70
C PRO A 239 -37.87 -27.48 23.42
N VAL A 240 -36.87 -27.80 24.25
CA VAL A 240 -37.16 -28.45 25.53
C VAL A 240 -37.40 -27.32 26.51
N SER A 241 -38.67 -27.16 26.89
CA SER A 241 -39.11 -26.27 27.95
C SER A 241 -38.26 -26.49 29.21
N MET A 242 -37.39 -25.54 29.52
CA MET A 242 -36.82 -25.37 30.86
C MET A 242 -36.83 -23.87 31.16
N GLY A 243 -37.81 -23.45 31.96
CA GLY A 243 -37.92 -22.09 32.44
C GLY A 243 -36.76 -21.73 33.37
N GLY A 244 -36.16 -20.57 33.13
CA GLY A 244 -35.17 -19.93 34.00
C GLY A 244 -34.88 -18.52 33.50
N PRO A 245 -34.80 -17.50 34.37
CA PRO A 245 -34.79 -16.11 33.95
C PRO A 245 -33.45 -15.72 33.27
N MET A 246 -33.57 -14.97 32.17
CA MET A 246 -32.44 -14.41 31.42
C MET A 246 -31.71 -13.35 32.26
N ALA A 247 -30.41 -13.55 32.46
CA ALA A 247 -29.50 -12.51 32.96
C ALA A 247 -29.16 -11.55 31.81
N SER A 248 -29.35 -10.26 32.05
CA SER A 248 -29.02 -9.18 31.11
C SER A 248 -27.50 -9.09 30.90
N ALA A 249 -27.06 -9.15 29.64
CA ALA A 249 -25.70 -8.83 29.24
C ALA A 249 -25.41 -7.36 29.54
N GLY A 250 -24.41 -7.10 30.37
CA GLY A 250 -23.92 -5.75 30.65
C GLY A 250 -23.23 -5.16 29.43
N GLU A 251 -23.64 -3.94 29.07
CA GLU A 251 -22.92 -3.10 28.11
C GLU A 251 -21.50 -2.84 28.62
N GLY A 252 -20.50 -3.30 27.86
CA GLY A 252 -19.10 -2.99 28.11
C GLY A 252 -18.86 -1.49 27.88
N GLN A 253 -18.49 -0.78 28.94
CA GLN A 253 -18.08 0.61 28.82
C GLN A 253 -16.79 0.75 28.00
N PRO A 254 -16.66 1.80 27.16
CA PRO A 254 -15.46 2.02 26.38
C PRO A 254 -14.27 2.35 27.29
N VAL A 255 -13.19 1.59 27.16
CA VAL A 255 -11.95 1.77 27.91
C VAL A 255 -11.33 3.13 27.56
N ALA A 256 -11.47 4.09 28.47
CA ALA A 256 -10.91 5.43 28.36
C ALA A 256 -9.38 5.40 28.51
N GLY A 257 -8.68 5.12 27.39
CA GLY A 257 -7.22 5.13 27.31
C GLY A 257 -6.67 4.98 25.89
N GLY A 258 -7.47 4.47 24.95
CA GLY A 258 -7.04 4.21 23.57
C GLY A 258 -6.69 5.46 22.74
N HIS A 259 -7.34 6.60 23.01
CA HIS A 259 -7.17 7.81 22.20
C HIS A 259 -5.76 8.41 22.32
N ALA A 260 -5.22 8.53 23.53
CA ALA A 260 -3.86 9.06 23.73
C ALA A 260 -2.79 8.14 23.12
N ARG A 261 -2.95 6.82 23.30
CA ARG A 261 -2.05 5.80 22.72
C ARG A 261 -2.10 5.80 21.19
N THR A 262 -3.28 5.99 20.61
CA THR A 262 -3.49 6.06 19.15
C THR A 262 -2.92 7.34 18.55
N VAL A 263 -3.06 8.48 19.24
CA VAL A 263 -2.46 9.76 18.83
C VAL A 263 -0.93 9.69 18.89
N LEU A 264 -0.35 9.08 19.94
CA LEU A 264 1.10 8.88 20.04
C LEU A 264 1.65 7.99 18.92
N ILE A 265 0.95 6.92 18.56
CA ILE A 265 1.32 6.04 17.44
C ILE A 265 1.18 6.78 16.10
N ALA A 266 0.13 7.58 15.92
CA ALA A 266 -0.08 8.39 14.72
C ALA A 266 1.03 9.43 14.53
N LEU A 267 1.39 10.14 15.59
CA LEU A 267 2.49 11.10 15.61
C LEU A 267 3.82 10.42 15.33
N PHE A 268 4.05 9.21 15.86
CA PHE A 268 5.24 8.42 15.59
C PHE A 268 5.38 8.04 14.11
N TYR A 269 4.30 7.59 13.45
CA TYR A 269 4.35 7.28 12.01
C TYR A 269 4.44 8.53 11.15
N ALA A 270 3.75 9.62 11.52
CA ALA A 270 3.89 10.90 10.83
C ALA A 270 5.32 11.44 10.95
N LEU A 271 5.93 11.35 12.14
CA LEU A 271 7.33 11.68 12.38
C LEU A 271 8.27 10.72 11.64
N GLY A 272 7.92 9.43 11.51
CA GLY A 272 8.65 8.46 10.73
C GLY A 272 8.66 8.80 9.25
N VAL A 273 7.51 9.12 8.68
CA VAL A 273 7.36 9.57 7.27
C VAL A 273 8.08 10.90 7.06
N VAL A 274 7.91 11.88 7.95
CA VAL A 274 8.64 13.15 7.90
C VAL A 274 10.15 12.92 8.04
N SER A 275 10.60 12.01 8.90
CA SER A 275 12.02 11.67 9.05
C SER A 275 12.57 10.95 7.83
N LEU A 276 11.76 10.14 7.15
CA LEU A 276 12.17 9.43 5.93
C LEU A 276 12.24 10.40 4.74
N ILE A 277 11.26 11.29 4.64
CA ILE A 277 11.24 12.39 3.67
C ILE A 277 12.43 13.32 3.93
N THR A 278 12.66 13.73 5.18
CA THR A 278 13.77 14.60 5.58
C THR A 278 15.12 13.90 5.37
N GLY A 279 15.22 12.60 5.64
CA GLY A 279 16.41 11.78 5.36
C GLY A 279 16.68 11.64 3.86
N LEU A 280 15.63 11.54 3.04
CA LEU A 280 15.72 11.56 1.58
C LEU A 280 16.21 12.93 1.09
N PHE A 281 15.59 14.03 1.53
CA PHE A 281 15.99 15.39 1.16
C PHE A 281 17.39 15.75 1.66
N PHE A 282 17.78 15.29 2.86
CA PHE A 282 19.12 15.46 3.40
C PHE A 282 20.15 14.63 2.62
N GLY A 283 19.83 13.38 2.29
CA GLY A 283 20.67 12.54 1.43
C GLY A 283 20.87 13.13 0.03
N LEU A 284 19.81 13.72 -0.54
CA LEU A 284 19.87 14.44 -1.80
C LEU A 284 20.69 15.74 -1.69
N GLY A 285 20.54 16.50 -0.60
CA GLY A 285 21.33 17.71 -0.33
C GLY A 285 22.82 17.41 -0.13
N VAL A 286 23.16 16.33 0.57
CA VAL A 286 24.54 15.86 0.71
C VAL A 286 25.08 15.37 -0.63
N GLY A 287 24.29 14.61 -1.41
CA GLY A 287 24.64 14.22 -2.77
C GLY A 287 24.90 15.42 -3.71
N TYR A 288 24.14 16.49 -3.55
CA TYR A 288 24.32 17.76 -4.27
C TYR A 288 25.65 18.46 -3.90
N LEU A 289 26.02 18.49 -2.62
CA LEU A 289 27.31 19.04 -2.17
C LEU A 289 28.52 18.25 -2.71
N PHE A 290 28.38 16.92 -2.84
CA PHE A 290 29.38 16.06 -3.48
C PHE A 290 29.45 16.27 -5.00
N TYR A 291 28.32 16.44 -5.69
CA TYR A 291 28.27 16.72 -7.13
C TYR A 291 29.00 18.02 -7.48
N ASN A 292 28.90 19.04 -6.62
CA ASN A 292 29.57 20.33 -6.80
C ASN A 292 31.01 20.39 -6.27
N ASN A 293 31.60 19.25 -5.87
CA ASN A 293 32.98 19.15 -5.37
C ASN A 293 33.28 20.01 -4.13
N GLU A 294 32.26 20.43 -3.37
CA GLU A 294 32.46 21.17 -2.11
C GLU A 294 32.96 20.26 -0.97
N ILE A 295 32.74 18.95 -1.12
CA ILE A 295 33.22 17.88 -0.24
C ILE A 295 33.81 16.82 -1.18
N GLY A 296 35.09 16.50 -1.05
CA GLY A 296 35.85 15.73 -2.05
C GLY A 296 35.34 14.30 -2.36
N ASP A 297 35.94 13.71 -3.40
CA ASP A 297 35.65 12.44 -4.12
C ASP A 297 34.48 11.54 -3.58
N PRO A 298 33.38 11.40 -4.35
CA PRO A 298 32.16 10.69 -3.95
C PRO A 298 32.27 9.16 -3.83
N PHE A 299 33.42 8.55 -4.16
CA PHE A 299 33.59 7.09 -4.11
C PHE A 299 34.59 6.59 -3.06
N ASN A 300 35.11 7.47 -2.19
CA ASN A 300 35.91 7.03 -1.04
C ASN A 300 35.01 6.24 -0.06
N LEU A 301 35.43 5.02 0.29
CA LEU A 301 34.82 4.14 1.29
C LEU A 301 34.57 4.87 2.62
N GLU A 302 35.43 5.83 3.00
CA GLU A 302 35.26 6.67 4.20
C GLU A 302 34.04 7.60 4.11
N SER A 303 33.68 8.11 2.93
CA SER A 303 32.52 8.98 2.72
C SER A 303 31.20 8.20 2.81
N VAL A 304 31.17 6.98 2.25
CA VAL A 304 30.04 6.04 2.38
C VAL A 304 29.90 5.57 3.84
N ILE A 305 31.02 5.31 4.51
CA ILE A 305 31.05 4.98 5.93
C ILE A 305 30.54 6.17 6.77
N MET A 306 30.92 7.41 6.47
CA MET A 306 30.38 8.61 7.14
C MET A 306 28.88 8.80 6.92
N TYR A 307 28.35 8.53 5.73
CA TYR A 307 26.90 8.51 5.47
C TYR A 307 26.17 7.48 6.38
N PHE A 308 26.70 6.26 6.49
CA PHE A 308 26.13 5.22 7.35
C PHE A 308 26.42 5.40 8.85
N LEU A 309 27.49 6.09 9.24
CA LEU A 309 27.87 6.34 10.64
C LEU A 309 27.30 7.65 11.21
N VAL A 310 26.86 8.59 10.38
CA VAL A 310 26.29 9.87 10.82
C VAL A 310 24.78 9.92 10.56
N ALA A 311 24.31 9.59 9.36
CA ALA A 311 22.89 9.73 9.01
C ALA A 311 22.02 8.63 9.64
N LEU A 312 22.49 7.37 9.64
CA LEU A 312 21.77 6.24 10.24
C LEU A 312 21.71 6.34 11.78
N PRO A 313 22.79 6.77 12.49
CA PRO A 313 22.76 6.92 13.93
C PRO A 313 22.11 8.22 14.39
N LEU A 314 22.00 9.29 13.60
CA LEU A 314 21.14 10.43 13.97
C LEU A 314 19.66 10.08 13.85
N ALA A 315 19.26 9.37 12.79
CA ALA A 315 17.92 8.80 12.68
C ALA A 315 17.67 7.77 13.80
N GLY A 316 18.65 6.92 14.09
CA GLY A 316 18.60 5.89 15.13
C GLY A 316 18.70 6.41 16.57
N ALA A 317 19.47 7.46 16.85
CA ALA A 317 19.65 7.99 18.21
C ALA A 317 18.41 8.73 18.72
N VAL A 318 17.54 9.19 17.83
CA VAL A 318 16.20 9.66 18.19
C VAL A 318 15.22 8.49 18.18
N PHE A 319 15.27 7.61 17.17
CA PHE A 319 14.28 6.55 16.96
C PHE A 319 14.38 5.38 17.95
N PHE A 320 15.58 4.87 18.26
CA PHE A 320 15.77 3.67 19.09
C PHE A 320 15.53 3.88 20.59
N PRO A 321 15.91 5.02 21.22
CA PRO A 321 15.55 5.28 22.62
C PRO A 321 14.05 5.49 22.81
N LEU A 322 13.37 6.13 21.85
CA LEU A 322 11.91 6.29 21.83
C LEU A 322 11.19 4.95 21.59
N LEU A 323 11.68 4.13 20.66
CA LEU A 323 11.19 2.78 20.42
C LEU A 323 11.39 1.88 21.66
N GLY A 324 12.55 1.96 22.31
CA GLY A 324 12.84 1.21 23.54
C GLY A 324 11.98 1.64 24.72
N HIS A 325 11.77 2.95 24.92
CA HIS A 325 10.89 3.48 25.96
C HIS A 325 9.42 3.11 25.71
N MET A 326 8.97 3.11 24.45
CA MET A 326 7.60 2.72 24.08
C MET A 326 7.35 1.22 24.13
N LEU A 327 8.28 0.36 23.69
CA LEU A 327 8.14 -1.09 23.83
C LEU A 327 8.05 -1.49 25.31
N ARG A 328 8.76 -0.78 26.19
CA ARG A 328 8.63 -0.95 27.64
C ARG A 328 7.21 -0.63 28.14
N ARG A 329 6.62 0.48 27.68
CA ARG A 329 5.23 0.86 28.01
C ARG A 329 4.15 0.03 27.30
N LEU A 330 4.43 -0.55 26.14
CA LEU A 330 3.46 -1.32 25.36
C LEU A 330 3.32 -2.76 25.83
N PHE A 331 4.38 -3.32 26.43
CA PHE A 331 4.47 -4.75 26.75
C PHE A 331 4.77 -5.05 28.23
N PHE A 332 5.19 -4.07 29.05
CA PHE A 332 5.67 -4.33 30.41
C PHE A 332 5.10 -3.40 31.50
N GLU A 333 4.24 -2.44 31.17
CA GLU A 333 3.53 -1.61 32.14
C GLU A 333 2.02 -1.79 31.90
N ASP A 334 1.36 -2.51 32.81
CA ASP A 334 -0.11 -2.59 32.96
C ASP A 334 -0.63 -1.39 33.77
#